data_AF-A0A1W9VYW6-F1
#
_entry.id   AF-A0A1W9VYW6-F1
#
_cell.length_a   1.000
_cell.length_b   1.000
_cell.length_c   1.000
_cell.angle_alpha   90.00
_cell.angle_beta   90.00
_cell.angle_gamma   90.00
#
_symmetry.space_group_name_H-M   'P 1'
#
loop_
_entity.id
_entity.type
_entity.pdbx_description
1 polymer ?
#
loop_
_entity_poly.entity_id
_entity_poly.type
_entity_poly.pdbx_seq_one_letter_code
_entity_poly.pdbx_strand_id
1 'polypeptide(L)'
;MTAALPIFPNGHAGKFAGFAYVYGEAGIGKSRLCYEFEQLMKTHNTTQPVSWFQAETDEILQQPFNPFVYFLKYYFNQSANNTLAENKAIFEKHFNELSNKASFVSHGASELALTAHKLIDELIRTKSILGALLGLYWSDSLYERLDGKGRYNNTIAAIKNLLLIESCRQPVIFHLEDSHWLDTASHELITNLTDDTDDYPIFIV
;
A
#
# COMPACT_ATOMS: atom_id res chain seq x y z
N MET A 1 30.75 -5.57 17.87
CA MET A 1 29.51 -6.25 17.46
C MET A 1 28.42 -5.21 17.39
N THR A 2 28.08 -4.75 16.19
CA THR A 2 26.91 -3.89 15.99
C THR A 2 25.69 -4.78 16.15
N ALA A 3 24.88 -4.56 17.18
CA ALA A 3 23.60 -5.26 17.30
C ALA A 3 22.75 -4.93 16.07
N ALA A 4 22.01 -5.91 15.55
CA ALA A 4 21.04 -5.66 14.49
C ALA A 4 20.03 -4.60 14.98
N LEU A 5 19.81 -3.56 14.19
CA LEU A 5 18.83 -2.53 14.50
C LEU A 5 17.41 -3.08 14.23
N PRO A 6 16.40 -2.68 15.03
CA PRO A 6 15.00 -3.01 14.73
C PRO A 6 14.58 -2.47 13.36
N ILE A 7 13.67 -3.17 12.66
CA ILE A 7 13.12 -2.76 11.36
C ILE A 7 12.43 -1.39 11.47
N PHE A 8 11.71 -1.15 12.57
CA PHE A 8 11.10 0.15 12.88
C PHE A 8 11.55 0.65 14.25
N PRO A 9 12.71 1.34 14.35
CA PRO A 9 13.26 1.74 15.64
C PRO A 9 12.43 2.81 16.36
N ASN A 10 11.65 3.63 15.62
CA ASN A 10 10.88 4.77 16.14
C ASN A 10 9.36 4.73 15.81
N GLY A 11 8.81 3.57 15.45
CA GLY A 11 7.38 3.44 15.12
C GLY A 11 6.92 4.37 13.99
N HIS A 12 5.81 5.12 14.18
CA HIS A 12 5.26 6.09 13.21
C HIS A 12 6.22 7.24 12.83
N ALA A 13 7.18 7.57 13.69
CA ALA A 13 8.22 8.57 13.41
C ALA A 13 9.49 7.92 12.80
N GLY A 14 9.35 6.70 12.30
CA GLY A 14 10.41 5.91 11.70
C GLY A 14 10.71 6.32 10.27
N LYS A 15 11.93 5.99 9.83
CA LYS A 15 12.38 6.16 8.46
C LYS A 15 12.02 4.96 7.60
N PHE A 16 12.22 5.08 6.30
CA PHE A 16 12.20 3.94 5.39
C PHE A 16 13.10 2.81 5.92
N ALA A 17 12.52 1.63 6.08
CA ALA A 17 13.19 0.48 6.68
C ALA A 17 13.93 -0.39 5.66
N GLY A 18 13.78 -0.10 4.36
CA GLY A 18 14.49 -0.78 3.28
C GLY A 18 13.70 -1.89 2.60
N PHE A 19 14.44 -2.68 1.82
CA PHE A 19 13.94 -3.83 1.08
C PHE A 19 14.68 -5.10 1.53
N ALA A 20 13.96 -6.21 1.64
CA ALA A 20 14.55 -7.54 1.77
C ALA A 20 14.09 -8.44 0.62
N TYR A 21 15.01 -9.21 0.06
CA TYR A 21 14.69 -10.18 -0.98
C TYR A 21 14.87 -11.60 -0.45
N VAL A 22 13.80 -12.38 -0.39
CA VAL A 22 13.85 -13.79 0.05
C VAL A 22 13.94 -14.70 -1.17
N TYR A 23 15.11 -15.29 -1.40
CA TYR A 23 15.36 -16.20 -2.52
C TYR A 23 15.90 -17.55 -2.06
N GLY A 24 15.73 -18.57 -2.89
CA GLY A 24 16.15 -19.94 -2.60
C GLY A 24 15.33 -20.97 -3.36
N GLU A 25 15.72 -22.24 -3.27
CA GLU A 25 15.07 -23.35 -3.98
C GLU A 25 13.58 -23.50 -3.62
N ALA A 26 12.80 -24.06 -4.55
CA ALA A 26 11.40 -24.40 -4.27
C ALA A 26 11.33 -25.38 -3.08
N GLY A 27 10.38 -25.15 -2.16
CA GLY A 27 10.21 -26.01 -0.98
C GLY A 27 11.20 -25.79 0.17
N ILE A 28 12.19 -24.91 0.06
CA ILE A 28 13.16 -24.63 1.14
C ILE A 28 12.53 -23.92 2.37
N GLY A 29 11.26 -23.51 2.27
CA GLY A 29 10.53 -22.87 3.36
C GLY A 29 10.45 -21.34 3.31
N LYS A 30 10.66 -20.70 2.15
CA LYS A 30 10.55 -19.23 1.98
C LYS A 30 9.22 -18.67 2.51
N SER A 31 8.09 -19.24 2.06
CA SER A 31 6.77 -18.81 2.53
C SER A 31 6.58 -19.06 4.02
N ARG A 32 7.18 -20.14 4.58
CA ARG A 32 7.17 -20.38 6.03
C ARG A 32 7.97 -19.31 6.78
N LEU A 33 9.11 -18.89 6.25
CA LEU A 33 9.90 -17.80 6.83
C LEU A 33 9.11 -16.49 6.85
N CYS A 34 8.48 -16.10 5.74
CA CYS A 34 7.65 -14.90 5.67
C CYS A 34 6.45 -14.98 6.64
N TYR A 35 5.79 -16.15 6.71
CA TYR A 35 4.69 -16.38 7.66
C TYR A 35 5.15 -16.21 9.11
N GLU A 36 6.24 -16.87 9.50
CA GLU A 36 6.77 -16.74 10.87
C GLU A 36 7.19 -15.30 11.16
N PHE A 37 7.79 -14.61 10.19
CA PHE A 37 8.14 -13.20 10.31
C PHE A 37 6.90 -12.31 10.52
N GLU A 38 5.83 -12.52 9.76
CA GLU A 38 4.54 -11.84 9.96
C GLU A 38 3.99 -12.09 11.37
N GLN A 39 3.99 -13.36 11.83
CA GLN A 39 3.53 -13.69 13.18
C GLN A 39 4.41 -13.00 14.23
N LEU A 40 5.73 -12.99 14.07
CA LEU A 40 6.62 -12.30 15.00
C LEU A 40 6.32 -10.79 15.05
N MET A 41 6.08 -10.15 13.91
CA MET A 41 5.74 -8.72 13.86
C MET A 41 4.37 -8.41 14.50
N LYS A 42 3.42 -9.33 14.41
CA LYS A 42 2.11 -9.21 15.07
C LYS A 42 2.14 -9.49 16.57
N THR A 43 3.04 -10.39 17.02
CA THR A 43 3.01 -10.94 18.38
C THR A 43 4.08 -10.34 19.30
N HIS A 44 5.24 -9.95 18.77
CA HIS A 44 6.27 -9.29 19.57
C HIS A 44 5.93 -7.82 19.78
N ASN A 45 6.17 -7.35 21.01
CA ASN A 45 6.09 -5.97 21.52
C ASN A 45 6.92 -4.98 20.67
N THR A 46 6.52 -4.75 19.43
CA THR A 46 6.62 -3.43 18.84
C THR A 46 5.73 -2.54 19.70
N THR A 47 6.23 -1.37 20.07
CA THR A 47 5.49 -0.38 20.86
C THR A 47 4.18 0.05 20.18
N GLN A 48 3.97 -0.32 18.92
CA GLN A 48 2.84 0.00 18.07
C GLN A 48 2.53 -1.16 17.12
N PRO A 49 1.26 -1.38 16.75
CA PRO A 49 0.88 -2.37 15.75
C PRO A 49 1.50 -2.04 14.38
N VAL A 50 1.75 -3.08 13.58
CA VAL A 50 2.29 -2.99 12.22
C VAL A 50 1.22 -3.42 11.22
N SER A 51 1.02 -2.62 10.17
CA SER A 51 0.20 -3.01 9.02
C SER A 51 0.98 -4.00 8.15
N TRP A 52 0.45 -5.19 7.96
CA TRP A 52 0.97 -6.15 6.99
C TRP A 52 0.06 -6.20 5.77
N PHE A 53 0.59 -5.81 4.61
CA PHE A 53 -0.13 -5.84 3.34
C PHE A 53 0.53 -6.85 2.42
N GLN A 54 -0.24 -7.82 1.96
CA GLN A 54 0.22 -8.84 1.04
C GLN A 54 -0.25 -8.52 -0.38
N ALA A 55 0.67 -8.65 -1.32
CA ALA A 55 0.46 -8.49 -2.75
C ALA A 55 0.97 -9.75 -3.45
N GLU A 56 0.05 -10.48 -4.09
CA GLU A 56 0.33 -11.74 -4.78
C GLU A 56 0.41 -11.50 -6.28
N THR A 57 1.46 -12.00 -6.93
CA THR A 57 1.55 -12.04 -8.39
C THR A 57 0.87 -13.29 -8.93
N ASP A 58 0.14 -13.18 -10.04
CA ASP A 58 -0.44 -14.31 -10.77
C ASP A 58 0.18 -14.41 -12.17
N GLU A 59 0.72 -15.59 -12.51
CA GLU A 59 1.32 -15.91 -13.81
C GLU A 59 0.30 -15.86 -14.97
N ILE A 60 -0.98 -16.10 -14.69
CA ILE A 60 -2.04 -16.27 -15.69
C ILE A 60 -2.65 -14.91 -16.08
N LEU A 61 -2.80 -13.99 -15.12
CA LEU A 61 -3.43 -12.69 -15.32
C LEU A 61 -2.37 -11.59 -15.52
N GLN A 62 -2.00 -11.35 -16.78
CA GLN A 62 -1.10 -10.27 -17.19
C GLN A 62 -1.79 -8.89 -17.24
N GLN A 63 -2.59 -8.55 -16.23
CA GLN A 63 -3.13 -7.19 -16.11
C GLN A 63 -2.09 -6.29 -15.44
N PRO A 64 -1.92 -5.03 -15.88
CA PRO A 64 -0.99 -4.11 -15.24
C PRO A 64 -1.38 -3.89 -13.78
N PHE A 65 -0.39 -3.84 -12.89
CA PHE A 65 -0.58 -3.64 -11.45
C PHE A 65 -1.29 -4.79 -10.71
N ASN A 66 -1.28 -6.01 -11.26
CA ASN A 66 -2.06 -7.13 -10.72
C ASN A 66 -1.86 -7.38 -9.21
N PRO A 67 -0.63 -7.42 -8.65
CA PRO A 67 -0.42 -7.62 -7.21
C PRO A 67 -1.05 -6.53 -6.36
N PHE A 68 -1.07 -5.31 -6.87
CA PHE A 68 -1.70 -4.18 -6.21
C PHE A 68 -3.22 -4.24 -6.29
N VAL A 69 -3.79 -4.79 -7.36
CA VAL A 69 -5.23 -5.07 -7.45
C VAL A 69 -5.63 -6.09 -6.38
N TYR A 70 -4.86 -7.16 -6.18
CA TYR A 70 -5.10 -8.12 -5.09
C TYR A 70 -5.03 -7.45 -3.73
N PHE A 71 -3.94 -6.74 -3.44
CA PHE A 71 -3.80 -5.95 -2.21
C PHE A 71 -5.02 -5.04 -1.97
N LEU A 72 -5.44 -4.26 -2.97
CA LEU A 72 -6.56 -3.33 -2.84
C LEU A 72 -7.89 -4.04 -2.61
N LYS A 73 -8.11 -5.22 -3.21
CA LYS A 73 -9.32 -6.02 -2.96
C LYS A 73 -9.40 -6.41 -1.49
N TYR A 74 -8.31 -6.87 -0.89
CA TYR A 74 -8.26 -7.20 0.54
C TYR A 74 -8.40 -5.94 1.41
N TYR A 75 -7.65 -4.88 1.10
CA TYR A 75 -7.65 -3.63 1.86
C TYR A 75 -9.04 -2.96 1.90
N PHE A 76 -9.73 -2.90 0.76
CA PHE A 76 -11.08 -2.34 0.64
C PHE A 76 -12.19 -3.39 0.85
N ASN A 77 -11.87 -4.60 1.32
CA ASN A 77 -12.82 -5.67 1.61
C ASN A 77 -13.81 -5.95 0.46
N GLN A 78 -13.27 -6.06 -0.75
CA GLN A 78 -14.03 -6.32 -1.97
C GLN A 78 -14.27 -7.82 -2.14
N SER A 79 -15.48 -8.19 -2.56
CA SER A 79 -15.85 -9.60 -2.73
C SER A 79 -16.57 -9.82 -4.06
N ALA A 80 -16.26 -10.95 -4.72
CA ALA A 80 -16.98 -11.38 -5.92
C ALA A 80 -18.44 -11.80 -5.63
N ASN A 81 -18.77 -12.08 -4.36
CA ASN A 81 -20.13 -12.42 -3.94
C ASN A 81 -21.03 -11.20 -3.74
N ASN A 82 -20.45 -9.99 -3.69
CA ASN A 82 -21.20 -8.75 -3.53
C ASN A 82 -21.62 -8.21 -4.91
N THR A 83 -22.74 -7.49 -4.93
CA THR A 83 -23.11 -6.64 -6.06
C THR A 83 -22.12 -5.48 -6.21
N LEU A 84 -22.05 -4.89 -7.42
CA LEU A 84 -21.24 -3.70 -7.66
C LEU A 84 -21.60 -2.53 -6.73
N ALA A 85 -22.90 -2.37 -6.41
CA ALA A 85 -23.36 -1.32 -5.51
C ALA A 85 -22.88 -1.52 -4.07
N GLU A 86 -22.89 -2.77 -3.58
CA GLU A 86 -22.39 -3.11 -2.25
C GLU A 86 -20.88 -2.93 -2.16
N ASN A 87 -20.12 -3.45 -3.13
CA ASN A 87 -18.66 -3.26 -3.19
C ASN A 87 -18.28 -1.78 -3.25
N LYS A 88 -19.02 -0.98 -4.03
CA LYS A 88 -18.86 0.47 -4.08
C LYS A 88 -19.16 1.15 -2.74
N ALA A 89 -20.20 0.73 -2.03
CA ALA A 89 -20.54 1.26 -0.71
C ALA A 89 -19.48 0.90 0.35
N ILE A 90 -18.95 -0.33 0.33
CA ILE A 90 -17.85 -0.77 1.21
C ILE A 90 -16.58 0.04 0.93
N PHE A 91 -16.24 0.22 -0.35
CA PHE A 91 -15.11 1.06 -0.76
C PHE A 91 -15.25 2.48 -0.23
N GLU A 92 -16.39 3.15 -0.46
CA GLU A 92 -16.65 4.51 0.01
C GLU A 92 -16.55 4.60 1.54
N LYS A 93 -17.09 3.62 2.26
CA LYS A 93 -17.00 3.56 3.72
C LYS A 93 -15.54 3.53 4.18
N HIS A 94 -14.76 2.55 3.70
CA HIS A 94 -13.34 2.39 4.10
C HIS A 94 -12.51 3.60 3.68
N PHE A 95 -12.74 4.14 2.48
CA PHE A 95 -12.05 5.32 1.98
C PHE A 95 -12.31 6.56 2.84
N ASN A 96 -13.57 6.80 3.22
CA ASN A 96 -13.93 7.92 4.08
C ASN A 96 -13.36 7.76 5.49
N GLU A 97 -13.37 6.53 6.03
CA GLU A 97 -12.72 6.25 7.33
C GLU A 97 -11.22 6.54 7.29
N LEU A 98 -10.51 6.11 6.24
CA LEU A 98 -9.09 6.42 6.04
C LEU A 98 -8.85 7.93 5.96
N SER A 99 -9.59 8.61 5.09
CA SER A 99 -9.44 10.05 4.86
C SER A 99 -9.66 10.85 6.14
N ASN A 100 -10.72 10.53 6.90
CA ASN A 100 -11.01 11.19 8.17
C ASN A 100 -9.90 10.95 9.20
N LYS A 101 -9.48 9.69 9.35
CA LYS A 101 -8.42 9.30 10.28
C LYS A 101 -7.08 9.97 9.94
N ALA A 102 -6.76 10.15 8.67
CA ALA A 102 -5.55 10.84 8.22
C ALA A 102 -5.61 12.34 8.55
N SER A 103 -6.76 12.99 8.36
CA SER A 103 -6.95 14.41 8.72
C SER A 103 -6.73 14.71 10.21
N PHE A 104 -6.99 13.76 11.10
CA PHE A 104 -6.72 13.95 12.53
C PHE A 104 -5.21 14.01 12.85
N VAL A 105 -4.36 13.37 12.04
CA VAL A 105 -2.89 13.38 12.20
C VAL A 105 -2.30 14.73 11.80
N SER A 106 -2.98 15.49 10.94
CA SER A 106 -2.47 16.73 10.36
C SER A 106 -2.82 18.01 11.15
N HIS A 107 -3.48 17.93 12.30
CA HIS A 107 -3.82 19.10 13.11
C HIS A 107 -2.59 19.69 13.84
N GLY A 108 -1.75 20.42 13.11
CA GLY A 108 -0.63 21.20 13.62
C GLY A 108 -0.07 22.14 12.56
N ALA A 109 0.69 23.17 12.95
CA ALA A 109 1.32 24.14 12.04
C ALA A 109 2.80 23.78 11.70
N SER A 110 3.18 22.51 11.82
CA SER A 110 4.54 22.05 11.49
C SER A 110 4.67 21.68 10.01
N GLU A 111 5.90 21.65 9.51
CA GLU A 111 6.23 21.20 8.15
C GLU A 111 5.71 19.78 7.85
N LEU A 112 5.77 18.89 8.85
CA LEU A 112 5.21 17.55 8.79
C LEU A 112 3.68 17.55 8.58
N ALA A 113 2.97 18.48 9.21
CA ALA A 113 1.53 18.62 9.04
C ALA A 113 1.16 19.14 7.64
N LEU A 114 1.97 20.02 7.04
CA LEU A 114 1.76 20.47 5.65
C LEU A 114 1.94 19.31 4.66
N THR A 115 2.94 18.45 4.87
CA THR A 115 3.14 17.25 4.06
C THR A 115 1.96 16.29 4.20
N ALA A 116 1.48 16.05 5.42
CA ALA A 116 0.31 15.20 5.67
C ALA A 116 -0.95 15.72 4.96
N HIS A 117 -1.20 17.05 4.96
CA HIS A 117 -2.33 17.63 4.21
C HIS A 117 -2.23 17.35 2.70
N LYS A 118 -1.04 17.51 2.10
CA LYS A 118 -0.85 17.21 0.67
C LYS A 118 -1.13 15.75 0.34
N LEU A 119 -0.71 14.82 1.21
CA LEU A 119 -1.02 13.40 1.01
C LEU A 119 -2.55 13.17 1.04
N ILE A 120 -3.26 13.78 1.99
CA ILE A 120 -4.71 13.62 2.11
C ILE A 120 -5.44 14.20 0.89
N ASP A 121 -5.04 15.41 0.44
CA ASP A 121 -5.62 16.03 -0.75
C ASP A 121 -5.40 15.14 -1.99
N GLU A 122 -4.19 14.59 -2.13
CA GLU A 122 -3.87 13.68 -3.24
C GLU A 122 -4.65 12.36 -3.16
N LEU A 123 -4.88 11.83 -1.95
CA LEU A 123 -5.69 10.62 -1.74
C LEU A 123 -7.12 10.87 -2.22
N ILE A 124 -7.73 11.97 -1.76
CA ILE A 124 -9.09 12.35 -2.13
C ILE A 124 -9.19 12.57 -3.64
N ARG A 125 -8.23 13.30 -4.23
CA ARG A 125 -8.17 13.57 -5.68
C ARG A 125 -8.10 12.28 -6.49
N THR A 126 -7.35 11.29 -6.01
CA THR A 126 -7.12 10.02 -6.72
C THR A 126 -8.08 8.89 -6.36
N LYS A 127 -9.11 9.13 -5.52
CA LYS A 127 -10.13 8.13 -5.13
C LYS A 127 -10.65 7.28 -6.29
N SER A 128 -11.08 7.94 -7.38
CA SER A 128 -11.65 7.25 -8.54
C SER A 128 -10.64 6.36 -9.29
N ILE A 129 -9.35 6.64 -9.14
CA ILE A 129 -8.27 5.83 -9.72
C ILE A 129 -8.13 4.51 -8.95
N LEU A 130 -8.09 4.58 -7.61
CA LEU A 130 -8.10 3.39 -6.74
C LEU A 130 -9.35 2.54 -6.96
N GLY A 131 -10.51 3.19 -7.06
CA GLY A 131 -11.76 2.49 -7.34
C GLY A 131 -11.76 1.80 -8.71
N ALA A 132 -11.19 2.43 -9.74
CA ALA A 132 -11.13 1.82 -11.08
C ALA A 132 -10.28 0.55 -11.13
N LEU A 133 -9.22 0.44 -10.31
CA LEU A 133 -8.45 -0.82 -10.15
C LEU A 133 -9.29 -1.96 -9.57
N LEU A 134 -10.37 -1.62 -8.86
CA LEU A 134 -11.35 -2.55 -8.31
C LEU A 134 -12.57 -2.72 -9.21
N GLY A 135 -12.58 -2.14 -10.40
CA GLY A 135 -13.72 -2.14 -11.32
C GLY A 135 -14.89 -1.26 -10.87
N LEU A 136 -14.63 -0.28 -9.99
CA LEU A 136 -15.62 0.69 -9.49
C LEU A 136 -15.48 2.01 -10.25
N TYR A 137 -16.61 2.54 -10.74
CA TYR A 137 -16.62 3.75 -11.58
C TYR A 137 -17.61 4.79 -11.08
N TRP A 138 -17.30 6.06 -11.31
CA TRP A 138 -18.12 7.22 -10.99
C TRP A 138 -18.13 8.16 -12.20
N SER A 139 -19.32 8.64 -12.55
CA SER A 139 -19.53 9.63 -13.60
C SER A 139 -18.80 10.93 -13.26
N ASP A 140 -18.23 11.57 -14.29
CA ASP A 140 -17.46 12.81 -14.18
C ASP A 140 -16.31 12.71 -13.17
N SER A 141 -15.72 11.53 -13.04
CA SER A 141 -14.57 11.31 -12.15
C SER A 141 -13.25 11.70 -12.80
N LEU A 142 -12.20 11.80 -11.98
CA LEU A 142 -10.83 12.01 -12.50
C LEU A 142 -10.45 10.88 -13.46
N TYR A 143 -10.75 9.63 -13.11
CA TYR A 143 -10.46 8.47 -13.95
C TYR A 143 -11.11 8.57 -15.35
N GLU A 144 -12.38 8.97 -15.43
CA GLU A 144 -13.09 9.12 -16.71
C GLU A 144 -12.50 10.21 -17.60
N ARG A 145 -12.04 11.32 -17.01
CA ARG A 145 -11.47 12.46 -17.74
C ARG A 145 -10.04 12.23 -18.25
N LEU A 146 -9.31 11.29 -17.66
CA LEU A 146 -7.92 11.02 -18.03
C LEU A 146 -7.83 10.07 -19.22
N ASP A 147 -6.80 10.30 -20.04
CA ASP A 147 -6.36 9.39 -21.08
C ASP A 147 -5.57 8.19 -20.50
N GLY A 148 -5.12 7.27 -21.34
CA GLY A 148 -4.39 6.08 -20.90
C GLY A 148 -3.13 6.39 -20.09
N LYS A 149 -2.34 7.38 -20.55
CA LYS A 149 -1.12 7.81 -19.84
C LYS A 149 -1.46 8.49 -18.51
N GLY A 150 -2.47 9.35 -18.50
CA GLY A 150 -2.96 9.99 -17.28
C GLY A 150 -3.42 8.97 -16.25
N ARG A 151 -4.20 7.95 -16.66
CA ARG A 151 -4.64 6.87 -15.78
C ARG A 151 -3.46 6.10 -15.20
N TYR A 152 -2.51 5.71 -16.05
CA TYR A 152 -1.30 4.99 -15.63
C TYR A 152 -0.50 5.75 -14.55
N ASN A 153 -0.16 7.00 -14.83
CA ASN A 153 0.62 7.82 -13.89
C ASN A 153 -0.14 8.07 -12.58
N ASN A 154 -1.44 8.32 -12.66
CA ASN A 154 -2.25 8.52 -11.45
C ASN A 154 -2.44 7.22 -10.68
N THR A 155 -2.41 6.05 -11.31
CA THR A 155 -2.45 4.76 -10.61
C THR A 155 -1.23 4.57 -9.73
N ILE A 156 -0.03 4.82 -10.27
CA ILE A 156 1.23 4.76 -9.50
C ILE A 156 1.16 5.74 -8.32
N ALA A 157 0.79 6.99 -8.59
CA ALA A 157 0.67 8.02 -7.56
C ALA A 157 -0.35 7.66 -6.47
N ALA A 158 -1.52 7.14 -6.85
CA ALA A 158 -2.59 6.80 -5.92
C ALA A 158 -2.20 5.66 -4.96
N ILE A 159 -1.59 4.60 -5.49
CA ILE A 159 -1.15 3.45 -4.67
C ILE A 159 0.00 3.87 -3.75
N LYS A 160 0.98 4.61 -4.27
CA LYS A 160 2.07 5.17 -3.45
C LYS A 160 1.50 6.02 -2.32
N ASN A 161 0.64 6.96 -2.64
CA ASN A 161 0.07 7.87 -1.65
C ASN A 161 -0.78 7.13 -0.59
N LEU A 162 -1.51 6.07 -0.97
CA LEU A 162 -2.22 5.20 -0.03
C LEU A 162 -1.25 4.54 0.98
N LEU A 163 -0.15 3.96 0.50
CA LEU A 163 0.84 3.33 1.37
C LEU A 163 1.55 4.34 2.28
N LEU A 164 1.84 5.54 1.78
CA LEU A 164 2.41 6.62 2.61
C LEU A 164 1.47 7.03 3.72
N ILE A 165 0.18 7.26 3.42
CA ILE A 165 -0.82 7.61 4.44
C ILE A 165 -0.98 6.51 5.48
N GLU A 166 -1.00 5.24 5.06
CA GLU A 166 -1.02 4.11 6.00
C GLU A 166 0.22 4.10 6.87
N SER A 167 1.41 4.34 6.31
CA SER A 167 2.67 4.38 7.07
C SER A 167 2.73 5.51 8.10
N CYS A 168 2.08 6.65 7.83
CA CYS A 168 1.91 7.73 8.81
C CYS A 168 1.03 7.31 10.00
N ARG A 169 0.13 6.34 9.80
CA ARG A 169 -0.78 5.83 10.83
C ARG A 169 -0.18 4.67 11.62
N GLN A 170 0.57 3.81 10.95
CA GLN A 170 1.28 2.66 11.50
C GLN A 170 2.36 2.16 10.57
N PRO A 171 3.52 1.68 11.07
CA PRO A 171 4.53 1.11 10.20
C PRO A 171 3.91 0.07 9.27
N VAL A 172 4.32 0.10 7.99
CA VAL A 172 3.80 -0.76 6.94
C VAL A 172 4.88 -1.75 6.54
N ILE A 173 4.53 -3.04 6.54
CA ILE A 173 5.26 -4.07 5.81
C ILE A 173 4.44 -4.40 4.57
N PHE A 174 5.02 -4.15 3.39
CA PHE A 174 4.45 -4.54 2.11
C PHE A 174 5.15 -5.80 1.62
N HIS A 175 4.46 -6.94 1.73
CA HIS A 175 4.95 -8.25 1.34
C HIS A 175 4.54 -8.57 -0.09
N LEU A 176 5.51 -8.73 -0.97
CA LEU A 176 5.32 -9.05 -2.37
C LEU A 176 5.74 -10.48 -2.65
N GLU A 177 4.76 -11.36 -2.84
CA GLU A 177 5.03 -12.76 -3.17
C GLU A 177 5.37 -12.91 -4.65
N ASP A 178 6.23 -13.89 -4.92
CA ASP A 178 6.53 -14.36 -6.28
C ASP A 178 6.94 -13.25 -7.27
N SER A 179 7.72 -12.28 -6.79
CA SER A 179 8.21 -11.09 -7.53
C SER A 179 8.85 -11.35 -8.90
N HIS A 180 9.28 -12.58 -9.21
CA HIS A 180 9.74 -12.97 -10.54
C HIS A 180 8.64 -12.93 -11.62
N TRP A 181 7.37 -12.91 -11.22
CA TRP A 181 6.20 -12.76 -12.10
C TRP A 181 5.67 -11.32 -12.15
N LEU A 182 6.40 -10.33 -11.61
CA LEU A 182 5.97 -8.94 -11.70
C LEU A 182 5.83 -8.47 -13.14
N ASP A 183 4.68 -7.87 -13.45
CA ASP A 183 4.52 -7.11 -14.68
C ASP A 183 5.33 -5.79 -14.63
N THR A 184 5.61 -5.23 -15.80
CA THR A 184 6.43 -4.01 -15.93
C THR A 184 5.85 -2.83 -15.15
N ALA A 185 4.52 -2.70 -15.09
CA ALA A 185 3.88 -1.59 -14.40
C ALA A 185 4.02 -1.73 -12.88
N SER A 186 3.87 -2.95 -12.37
CA SER A 186 4.13 -3.26 -10.96
C SER A 186 5.58 -3.01 -10.56
N HIS A 187 6.55 -3.35 -11.41
CA HIS A 187 7.96 -3.05 -11.16
C HIS A 187 8.23 -1.54 -11.10
N GLU A 188 7.64 -0.76 -12.02
CA GLU A 188 7.76 0.71 -12.00
C GLU A 188 7.16 1.30 -10.73
N LEU A 189 6.03 0.76 -10.26
CA LEU A 189 5.39 1.19 -9.03
C LEU A 189 6.28 0.93 -7.80
N ILE A 190 6.85 -0.28 -7.67
CA ILE A 190 7.81 -0.59 -6.60
C ILE A 190 9.02 0.34 -6.64
N THR A 191 9.53 0.63 -7.83
CA THR A 191 10.64 1.59 -7.99
C THR A 191 10.23 2.99 -7.52
N ASN A 192 9.06 3.47 -7.93
CA ASN A 192 8.52 4.76 -7.48
C ASN A 192 8.24 4.81 -5.97
N LEU A 193 7.93 3.68 -5.33
CA LEU A 193 7.76 3.59 -3.88
C LEU A 193 9.07 3.77 -3.11
N THR A 194 10.23 3.55 -3.73
CA THR A 194 11.52 3.81 -3.08
C THR A 194 11.96 5.27 -3.17
N ASP A 195 11.33 6.05 -4.04
CA ASP A 195 11.62 7.49 -4.17
C ASP A 195 10.84 8.30 -3.12
N ASP A 196 11.45 9.30 -2.51
CA ASP A 196 10.81 10.22 -1.55
C ASP A 196 10.13 9.54 -0.35
N THR A 197 10.60 8.36 0.08
CA THR A 197 10.01 7.60 1.20
C THR A 197 10.84 7.57 2.48
N ASP A 198 11.95 8.31 2.53
CA ASP A 198 12.91 8.31 3.64
C ASP A 198 12.27 8.58 5.02
N ASP A 199 11.19 9.36 5.08
CA ASP A 199 10.49 9.73 6.31
C ASP A 199 9.25 8.87 6.61
N TYR A 200 9.07 7.76 5.89
CA TYR A 200 7.91 6.89 6.02
C TYR A 200 8.34 5.50 6.48
N PRO A 201 7.78 4.96 7.58
CA PRO A 201 8.16 3.65 8.13
C PRO A 201 7.55 2.53 7.28
N ILE A 202 8.12 2.32 6.10
CA ILE A 202 7.75 1.28 5.15
C ILE A 202 8.91 0.30 5.03
N PHE A 203 8.59 -0.99 5.12
CA PHE A 203 9.49 -2.09 4.80
C PHE A 203 8.87 -2.91 3.67
N ILE A 204 9.66 -3.28 2.68
CA ILE A 204 9.19 -4.11 1.56
C ILE A 204 9.95 -5.44 1.62
N VAL A 205 9.21 -6.56 1.53
CA VAL A 205 9.76 -7.92 1.60
C VAL A 205 9.24 -8.78 0.48
#